data_AF-A0A1F3Y252-F1
#
_entry.id   AF-A0A1F3Y252-F1
#
_cell.length_a   1.000
_cell.length_b   1.000
_cell.length_c   1.000
_cell.angle_alpha   90.00
_cell.angle_beta   90.00
_cell.angle_gamma   90.00
#
_symmetry.space_group_name_H-M   'P 1'
#
loop_
_entity.id
_entity.type
_entity.pdbx_description
1 polymer ?
#
loop_
_entity_poly.entity_id
_entity_poly.type
_entity_poly.pdbx_seq_one_letter_code
_entity_poly.pdbx_strand_id
1 'polypeptide(L)'
;MLAKKLAVLLMIINRSGEAFMARKFFVGLFSILLVSLNTFVASSFAANAVATGWKINRDLKFHLVYLPQTEAVNASGQLSPALRNIPAYEPDITNIGYKDILQLGFPLPTRSAPEKLKLYLKLYEWPKSLDHVISAGKVLDTFHLRSMPGGSDLYAYVQNRSQVRLKFAAIDASDRAFSPAEPLAAAVPKTQDDFDSSVPFSSIYVLPAKSTKASTESEKAAASATGVLAVHRAIIDLYSRILIRLGEETARDKVFFAGQRRCSDKPEELCGLRVFEVQKKPFVFPNYKDLPMPQDPKKVFLSGLLLVKVTDYAARNPVDRRRLSALVPGSAEFASSFIPIWSHLLEVGSVFDLRSLKN
;
A
#
# COMPACT_ATOMS: atom_id res chain seq x y z
N MET A 1 -12.89 28.19 -28.79
CA MET A 1 -13.49 28.90 -27.64
C MET A 1 -14.76 28.15 -27.27
N LEU A 2 -14.67 27.23 -26.30
CA LEU A 2 -14.93 27.48 -24.88
C LEU A 2 -16.43 27.47 -24.55
N ALA A 3 -16.88 26.29 -24.13
CA ALA A 3 -17.81 26.06 -23.02
C ALA A 3 -19.03 26.98 -22.86
N LYS A 4 -20.23 26.39 -22.86
CA LYS A 4 -21.04 26.21 -21.63
C LYS A 4 -22.47 25.72 -21.93
N LYS A 5 -22.92 24.84 -21.02
CA LYS A 5 -24.31 24.52 -20.62
C LYS A 5 -25.06 23.47 -21.45
N LEU A 6 -24.72 22.20 -21.18
CA LEU A 6 -25.72 21.14 -21.13
C LEU A 6 -26.13 20.97 -19.66
N ALA A 7 -27.35 21.39 -19.31
CA ALA A 7 -27.96 21.11 -18.02
C ALA A 7 -28.68 19.77 -18.15
N VAL A 8 -28.15 18.72 -17.52
CA VAL A 8 -28.85 17.44 -17.39
C VAL A 8 -29.77 17.54 -16.17
N LEU A 9 -31.06 17.46 -16.48
CA LEU A 9 -32.20 17.34 -15.59
C LEU A 9 -32.12 15.98 -14.86
N LEU A 10 -31.87 15.97 -13.56
CA LEU A 10 -32.08 14.77 -12.73
C LEU A 10 -33.46 14.86 -12.09
N MET A 11 -34.42 14.14 -12.69
CA MET A 11 -35.70 13.80 -12.07
C MET A 11 -35.45 12.82 -10.93
N ILE A 12 -35.78 13.20 -9.70
CA ILE A 12 -35.94 12.28 -8.58
C ILE A 12 -37.39 11.80 -8.60
N ILE A 13 -37.60 10.56 -9.03
CA ILE A 13 -38.89 9.87 -8.96
C ILE A 13 -39.00 9.29 -7.54
N ASN A 14 -39.91 9.82 -6.73
CA ASN A 14 -40.29 9.22 -5.45
C ASN A 14 -41.43 8.20 -5.68
N ARG A 15 -41.49 7.20 -4.79
CA ARG A 15 -42.22 5.92 -4.88
C ARG A 15 -43.75 6.02 -4.76
N SER A 16 -44.37 7.15 -5.09
CA SER A 16 -45.83 7.33 -5.02
C SER A 16 -46.47 8.05 -6.21
N GLY A 17 -45.76 8.28 -7.32
CA GLY A 17 -46.41 8.52 -8.62
C GLY A 17 -47.32 9.76 -8.75
N GLU A 18 -47.09 10.84 -8.01
CA GLU A 18 -47.80 12.11 -8.22
C GLU A 18 -46.85 13.29 -8.43
N ALA A 19 -47.11 14.08 -9.47
CA ALA A 19 -46.40 15.31 -9.79
C ALA A 19 -47.14 16.51 -9.20
N PHE A 20 -46.50 17.27 -8.30
CA PHE A 20 -47.10 18.48 -7.74
C PHE A 20 -46.28 19.73 -8.11
N MET A 21 -46.93 20.66 -8.83
CA MET A 21 -46.43 21.99 -9.13
C MET A 21 -46.88 22.95 -8.02
N ALA A 22 -45.96 23.56 -7.28
CA ALA A 22 -46.29 24.62 -6.33
C ALA A 22 -45.59 25.93 -6.71
N ARG A 23 -46.39 26.89 -7.22
CA ARG A 23 -46.03 28.29 -7.43
C ARG A 23 -46.00 29.03 -6.08
N LYS A 24 -44.95 29.82 -5.90
CA LYS A 24 -44.81 31.09 -5.13
C LYS A 24 -45.92 31.40 -4.11
N PHE A 25 -45.56 31.45 -2.83
CA PHE A 25 -45.68 32.61 -1.92
C PHE A 25 -45.45 32.11 -0.48
N PHE A 26 -44.32 32.49 0.14
CA PHE A 26 -44.20 32.87 1.56
C PHE A 26 -42.73 33.25 1.80
N VAL A 27 -42.44 34.53 1.56
CA VAL A 27 -41.18 35.18 1.93
C VAL A 27 -41.40 35.78 3.30
N GLY A 28 -40.47 35.51 4.23
CA GLY A 28 -40.26 36.36 5.40
C GLY A 28 -40.78 35.80 6.71
N LEU A 29 -40.09 34.80 7.28
CA LEU A 29 -39.69 34.78 8.71
C LEU A 29 -38.84 33.54 9.10
N PHE A 30 -37.88 33.10 8.28
CA PHE A 30 -37.08 31.90 8.62
C PHE A 30 -35.59 31.99 8.22
N SER A 31 -35.03 33.20 8.19
CA SER A 31 -33.65 33.43 7.72
C SER A 31 -32.65 33.85 8.81
N ILE A 32 -33.04 33.82 10.10
CA ILE A 32 -32.12 34.21 11.20
C ILE A 32 -31.89 33.08 12.23
N LEU A 33 -32.57 31.93 12.11
CA LEU A 33 -32.38 30.78 13.01
C LEU A 33 -31.90 29.48 12.31
N LEU A 34 -31.34 29.58 11.11
CA LEU A 34 -30.77 28.45 10.36
C LEU A 34 -29.34 28.70 9.82
N VAL A 35 -28.71 29.79 10.27
CA VAL A 35 -27.28 30.08 10.01
C VAL A 35 -26.41 29.79 11.25
N SER A 36 -27.01 29.47 12.39
CA SER A 36 -26.33 29.18 13.66
C SER A 36 -26.26 27.71 14.05
N LEU A 37 -26.73 26.77 13.20
CA LEU A 37 -26.57 25.32 13.43
C LEU A 37 -25.84 24.56 12.31
N ASN A 38 -25.43 25.22 11.22
CA ASN A 38 -24.60 24.63 10.16
C ASN A 38 -23.14 25.16 10.15
N THR A 39 -22.81 26.05 11.08
CA THR A 39 -21.45 26.56 11.31
C THR A 39 -20.68 25.80 12.40
N PHE A 40 -21.31 24.80 13.04
CA PHE A 40 -20.71 24.02 14.13
C PHE A 40 -20.28 22.59 13.77
N VAL A 41 -20.49 22.12 12.53
CA VAL A 41 -19.98 20.81 12.06
C VAL A 41 -18.87 20.96 11.02
N ALA A 42 -18.74 22.13 10.38
CA ALA A 42 -17.66 22.41 9.43
C ALA A 42 -16.40 23.03 10.09
N SER A 43 -16.48 23.43 11.37
CA SER A 43 -15.41 24.19 12.05
C SER A 43 -14.56 23.36 13.02
N SER A 44 -14.69 22.02 13.00
CA SER A 44 -13.83 21.11 13.78
C SER A 44 -12.80 20.35 12.93
N PHE A 45 -12.75 20.59 11.61
CA PHE A 45 -11.80 19.95 10.68
C PHE A 45 -10.74 20.90 10.11
N ALA A 46 -10.79 22.18 10.47
CA ALA A 46 -9.71 23.13 10.19
C ALA A 46 -8.89 23.37 11.46
N ALA A 47 -7.57 23.16 11.36
CA ALA A 47 -6.55 23.49 12.36
C ALA A 47 -6.40 22.55 13.57
N ASN A 48 -6.17 21.27 13.27
CA ASN A 48 -4.85 20.72 13.58
C ASN A 48 -4.36 20.09 12.29
N ALA A 49 -3.54 20.82 11.51
CA ALA A 49 -2.69 20.16 10.53
C ALA A 49 -1.76 19.27 11.36
N VAL A 50 -2.20 18.05 11.66
CA VAL A 50 -1.36 17.03 12.26
C VAL A 50 -0.20 16.93 11.31
N ALA A 51 0.96 17.45 11.74
CA ALA A 51 2.16 17.40 10.94
C ALA A 51 2.34 15.93 10.55
N THR A 52 2.29 15.64 9.25
CA THR A 52 2.27 14.26 8.75
C THR A 52 3.46 13.46 9.30
N GLY A 53 4.55 14.14 9.64
CA GLY A 53 5.77 13.54 10.19
C GLY A 53 6.62 12.85 9.13
N TRP A 54 6.04 12.65 7.94
CA TRP A 54 6.67 12.04 6.78
C TRP A 54 6.30 12.77 5.48
N LYS A 55 7.11 12.56 4.44
CA LYS A 55 6.87 12.96 3.06
C LYS A 55 7.36 11.86 2.12
N ILE A 56 6.83 11.81 0.90
CA ILE A 56 7.24 10.80 -0.10
C ILE A 56 8.70 11.04 -0.51
N ASN A 57 9.51 9.99 -0.56
CA ASN A 57 10.81 10.03 -1.22
C ASN A 57 10.62 9.94 -2.73
N ARG A 58 10.60 11.09 -3.38
CA ARG A 58 10.30 11.20 -4.82
C ARG A 58 11.38 10.59 -5.72
N ASP A 59 12.60 10.45 -5.22
CA ASP A 59 13.72 9.87 -5.99
C ASP A 59 13.58 8.35 -6.10
N LEU A 60 13.07 7.71 -5.05
CA LEU A 60 12.91 6.26 -4.99
C LEU A 60 11.58 5.75 -5.52
N LYS A 61 10.61 6.63 -5.77
CA LYS A 61 9.35 6.31 -6.47
C LYS A 61 8.43 5.32 -5.75
N PHE A 62 7.21 5.18 -6.28
CA PHE A 62 6.26 4.15 -5.85
C PHE A 62 6.45 2.89 -6.70
N HIS A 63 6.51 1.72 -6.06
CA HIS A 63 6.80 0.46 -6.73
C HIS A 63 5.64 -0.52 -6.62
N LEU A 64 5.28 -1.14 -7.75
CA LEU A 64 4.40 -2.29 -7.80
C LEU A 64 5.25 -3.50 -8.19
N VAL A 65 5.29 -4.52 -7.33
CA VAL A 65 6.13 -5.69 -7.54
C VAL A 65 5.41 -6.71 -8.39
N TYR A 66 5.90 -6.98 -9.59
CA TYR A 66 5.28 -7.90 -10.53
C TYR A 66 5.97 -9.26 -10.49
N LEU A 67 5.23 -10.30 -10.09
CA LEU A 67 5.66 -11.69 -10.08
C LEU A 67 4.71 -12.50 -10.98
N PRO A 68 5.06 -12.76 -12.25
CA PRO A 68 4.18 -13.47 -13.16
C PRO A 68 3.94 -14.92 -12.69
N GLN A 69 2.69 -15.37 -12.77
CA GLN A 69 2.29 -16.74 -12.40
C GLN A 69 2.72 -17.80 -13.42
N THR A 70 2.91 -17.39 -14.68
CA THR A 70 3.39 -18.25 -15.77
C THR A 70 4.47 -17.53 -16.54
N GLU A 71 5.46 -18.25 -17.06
CA GLU A 71 6.40 -17.70 -18.03
C GLU A 71 5.59 -17.23 -19.24
N ALA A 72 5.62 -15.94 -19.55
CA ALA A 72 4.75 -15.37 -20.56
C ALA A 72 5.17 -15.87 -21.96
N VAL A 73 4.54 -16.96 -22.42
CA VAL A 73 4.85 -17.64 -23.70
C VAL A 73 4.59 -16.74 -24.93
N ASN A 74 3.89 -15.61 -24.78
CA ASN A 74 3.61 -14.68 -25.89
C ASN A 74 3.62 -13.23 -25.39
N ALA A 75 4.82 -12.63 -25.31
CA ALA A 75 5.04 -11.24 -24.92
C ALA A 75 5.02 -10.29 -26.13
N SER A 76 4.39 -9.12 -26.01
CA SER A 76 4.39 -8.07 -27.04
C SER A 76 5.67 -7.21 -27.05
N GLY A 77 6.66 -7.58 -26.22
CA GLY A 77 7.92 -6.86 -26.06
C GLY A 77 8.52 -7.08 -24.66
N GLN A 78 9.67 -6.47 -24.43
CA GLN A 78 10.38 -6.48 -23.14
C GLN A 78 10.20 -5.14 -22.42
N LEU A 79 10.15 -5.18 -21.10
CA LEU A 79 10.17 -4.00 -20.26
C LEU A 79 11.54 -3.29 -20.34
N SER A 80 11.53 -1.95 -20.26
CA SER A 80 12.75 -1.14 -20.34
C SER A 80 13.34 -0.89 -18.94
N PRO A 81 14.59 -1.32 -18.66
CA PRO A 81 15.21 -1.14 -17.34
C PRO A 81 15.22 0.32 -16.90
N ALA A 82 14.87 0.57 -15.64
CA ALA A 82 14.82 1.91 -15.06
C ALA A 82 16.19 2.41 -14.60
N LEU A 83 17.06 1.51 -14.15
CA LEU A 83 18.40 1.83 -13.66
C LEU A 83 19.42 1.68 -14.78
N ARG A 84 20.26 2.71 -14.95
CA ARG A 84 21.30 2.74 -16.00
C ARG A 84 22.69 2.38 -15.48
N ASN A 85 22.87 2.41 -14.16
CA ASN A 85 24.11 2.09 -13.47
C ASN A 85 24.29 0.59 -13.17
N ILE A 86 23.27 -0.22 -13.48
CA ILE A 86 23.30 -1.69 -13.38
C ILE A 86 23.08 -2.25 -14.79
N PRO A 87 23.84 -3.27 -15.22
CA PRO A 87 23.63 -3.89 -16.52
C PRO A 87 22.17 -4.34 -16.73
N ALA A 88 21.68 -4.22 -17.96
CA ALA A 88 20.28 -4.54 -18.29
C ALA A 88 19.92 -6.02 -18.06
N TYR A 89 20.89 -6.93 -18.05
CA TYR A 89 20.69 -8.36 -17.83
C TYR A 89 20.75 -8.77 -16.36
N GLU A 90 21.32 -7.94 -15.47
CA GLU A 90 21.49 -8.27 -14.05
C GLU A 90 20.26 -7.86 -13.23
N PRO A 91 19.93 -8.59 -12.15
CA PRO A 91 18.99 -8.11 -11.15
C PRO A 91 19.52 -6.86 -10.45
N ASP A 92 18.61 -5.98 -10.05
CA ASP A 92 18.96 -4.83 -9.22
C ASP A 92 19.12 -5.25 -7.75
N ILE A 93 18.38 -6.28 -7.30
CA ILE A 93 18.48 -6.84 -5.94
C ILE A 93 18.72 -8.35 -6.03
N THR A 94 19.78 -8.82 -5.37
CA THR A 94 20.26 -10.22 -5.40
C THR A 94 20.46 -10.85 -4.01
N ASN A 95 20.21 -10.09 -2.94
CA ASN A 95 20.53 -10.47 -1.56
C ASN A 95 19.28 -10.85 -0.73
N ILE A 96 18.16 -11.16 -1.36
CA ILE A 96 16.94 -11.59 -0.67
C ILE A 96 16.85 -13.12 -0.69
N GLY A 97 17.18 -13.75 0.44
CA GLY A 97 16.93 -15.18 0.66
C GLY A 97 15.43 -15.47 0.61
N TYR A 98 15.03 -16.48 -0.16
CA TYR A 98 13.60 -16.73 -0.39
C TYR A 98 12.88 -17.25 0.86
N LYS A 99 13.54 -18.14 1.61
CA LYS A 99 13.05 -18.59 2.93
C LYS A 99 12.83 -17.42 3.88
N ASP A 100 13.75 -16.46 3.92
CA ASP A 100 13.71 -15.35 4.88
C ASP A 100 12.57 -14.38 4.56
N ILE A 101 12.38 -14.03 3.29
CA ILE A 101 11.27 -13.14 2.90
C ILE A 101 9.89 -13.79 3.09
N LEU A 102 9.79 -15.12 2.95
CA LEU A 102 8.57 -15.86 3.31
C LEU A 102 8.28 -15.78 4.81
N GLN A 103 9.31 -15.90 5.67
CA GLN A 103 9.18 -15.76 7.13
C GLN A 103 8.74 -14.36 7.56
N LEU A 104 9.06 -13.33 6.77
CA LEU A 104 8.56 -11.96 6.96
C LEU A 104 7.07 -11.79 6.59
N GLY A 105 6.43 -12.83 6.04
CA GLY A 105 4.99 -12.87 5.78
C GLY A 105 4.58 -12.37 4.40
N PHE A 106 5.52 -12.12 3.48
CA PHE A 106 5.22 -11.74 2.10
C PHE A 106 4.36 -12.81 1.42
N PRO A 107 3.31 -12.43 0.68
CA PRO A 107 2.39 -13.37 0.04
C PRO A 107 2.98 -13.90 -1.27
N LEU A 108 4.13 -14.54 -1.18
CA LEU A 108 4.81 -15.20 -2.29
C LEU A 108 4.37 -16.66 -2.36
N PRO A 109 4.44 -17.31 -3.53
CA PRO A 109 4.09 -18.73 -3.66
C PRO A 109 4.96 -19.58 -2.73
N THR A 110 4.49 -20.75 -2.31
CA THR A 110 5.38 -21.71 -1.63
C THR A 110 6.13 -22.52 -2.69
N ARG A 111 7.42 -22.78 -2.48
CA ARG A 111 8.28 -23.60 -3.35
C ARG A 111 9.00 -24.66 -2.53
N SER A 112 9.37 -25.78 -3.15
CA SER A 112 10.24 -26.78 -2.54
C SER A 112 11.65 -26.22 -2.32
N ALA A 113 12.31 -26.61 -1.22
CA ALA A 113 13.67 -26.19 -0.86
C ALA A 113 13.89 -24.65 -0.88
N PRO A 114 13.05 -23.85 -0.18
CA PRO A 114 13.13 -22.38 -0.21
C PRO A 114 14.47 -21.82 0.28
N GLU A 115 15.23 -22.58 1.06
CA GLU A 115 16.59 -22.23 1.50
C GLU A 115 17.62 -22.21 0.36
N LYS A 116 17.33 -22.86 -0.77
CA LYS A 116 18.19 -22.86 -1.97
C LYS A 116 17.82 -21.78 -2.98
N LEU A 117 16.78 -21.01 -2.71
CA LEU A 117 16.21 -20.03 -3.62
C LEU A 117 16.46 -18.60 -3.14
N LYS A 118 16.47 -17.66 -4.09
CA LYS A 118 16.48 -16.21 -3.86
C LYS A 118 15.31 -15.55 -4.58
N LEU A 119 14.90 -14.39 -4.06
CA LEU A 119 14.06 -13.46 -4.78
C LEU A 119 14.95 -12.41 -5.47
N TYR A 120 15.00 -12.47 -6.79
CA TYR A 120 15.68 -11.48 -7.61
C TYR A 120 14.71 -10.39 -8.01
N LEU A 121 15.11 -9.12 -7.89
CA LEU A 121 14.26 -7.99 -8.26
C LEU A 121 14.94 -7.11 -9.31
N LYS A 122 14.17 -6.60 -10.27
CA LYS A 122 14.63 -5.61 -11.26
C LYS A 122 13.62 -4.50 -11.49
N LEU A 123 14.08 -3.25 -11.49
CA LEU A 123 13.25 -2.07 -11.68
C LEU A 123 13.14 -1.73 -13.17
N TYR A 124 11.92 -1.50 -13.60
CA TYR A 124 11.55 -1.13 -14.96
C TYR A 124 10.76 0.18 -14.97
N GLU A 125 10.90 0.91 -16.07
CA GLU A 125 9.99 1.99 -16.42
C GLU A 125 8.55 1.45 -16.52
N TRP A 126 7.55 2.25 -16.14
CA TRP A 126 6.17 1.81 -16.28
C TRP A 126 5.80 1.64 -17.77
N PRO A 127 5.25 0.48 -18.18
CA PRO A 127 4.89 0.24 -19.58
C PRO A 127 3.73 1.14 -20.02
N LYS A 128 3.82 1.70 -21.23
CA LYS A 128 2.78 2.62 -21.75
C LYS A 128 1.43 1.95 -21.99
N SER A 129 1.41 0.62 -22.12
CA SER A 129 0.20 -0.18 -22.37
C SER A 129 -0.67 -0.41 -21.14
N LEU A 130 -0.16 -0.11 -19.93
CA LEU A 130 -0.89 -0.29 -18.68
C LEU A 130 -1.19 1.07 -18.04
N ASP A 131 -2.28 1.14 -17.29
CA ASP A 131 -2.67 2.32 -16.54
C ASP A 131 -2.12 2.24 -15.11
N HIS A 132 -1.07 3.02 -14.84
CA HIS A 132 -0.45 3.08 -13.51
C HIS A 132 -1.38 3.64 -12.44
N VAL A 133 -2.35 4.48 -12.81
CA VAL A 133 -3.29 5.08 -11.86
C VAL A 133 -4.24 4.00 -11.34
N ILE A 134 -4.70 3.09 -12.21
CA ILE A 134 -5.55 1.96 -11.81
C ILE A 134 -4.80 1.04 -10.86
N SER A 135 -3.60 0.56 -11.22
CA SER A 135 -2.82 -0.35 -10.36
C SER A 135 -2.43 0.28 -9.03
N ALA A 136 -1.90 1.51 -9.04
CA ALA A 136 -1.50 2.18 -7.82
C ALA A 136 -2.74 2.49 -6.96
N GLY A 137 -3.82 2.96 -7.57
CA GLY A 137 -5.10 3.23 -6.90
C GLY A 137 -5.63 2.01 -6.15
N LYS A 138 -5.61 0.82 -6.76
CA LYS A 138 -6.00 -0.45 -6.11
C LYS A 138 -5.24 -0.67 -4.80
N VAL A 139 -3.92 -0.47 -4.79
CA VAL A 139 -3.11 -0.59 -3.56
C VAL A 139 -3.46 0.50 -2.56
N LEU A 140 -3.47 1.77 -2.97
CA LEU A 140 -3.72 2.88 -2.06
C LEU A 140 -5.10 2.77 -1.40
N ASP A 141 -6.13 2.36 -2.15
CA ASP A 141 -7.49 2.17 -1.67
C ASP A 141 -7.57 0.97 -0.72
N THR A 142 -6.90 -0.13 -1.05
CA THR A 142 -6.88 -1.36 -0.25
C THR A 142 -6.34 -1.10 1.16
N PHE A 143 -5.29 -0.29 1.29
CA PHE A 143 -4.68 0.05 2.58
C PHE A 143 -5.28 1.31 3.24
N HIS A 144 -6.33 1.90 2.66
CA HIS A 144 -6.95 3.15 3.12
C HIS A 144 -5.97 4.35 3.19
N LEU A 145 -4.94 4.37 2.34
CA LEU A 145 -3.86 5.35 2.43
C LEU A 145 -4.35 6.79 2.12
N ARG A 146 -5.48 6.96 1.42
CA ARG A 146 -6.06 8.29 1.16
C ARG A 146 -6.47 8.99 2.45
N SER A 147 -6.95 8.21 3.42
CA SER A 147 -7.51 8.70 4.68
C SER A 147 -6.43 8.98 5.74
N MET A 148 -5.17 8.72 5.44
CA MET A 148 -4.04 9.07 6.30
C MET A 148 -3.62 10.53 6.12
N PRO A 149 -3.07 11.19 7.16
CA PRO A 149 -2.36 12.46 6.98
C PRO A 149 -1.25 12.32 5.91
N GLY A 150 -1.26 13.19 4.90
CA GLY A 150 -0.35 13.11 3.75
C GLY A 150 -0.81 12.15 2.63
N GLY A 151 -1.94 11.45 2.82
CA GLY A 151 -2.49 10.50 1.86
C GLY A 151 -2.88 11.12 0.52
N SER A 152 -3.49 12.31 0.52
CA SER A 152 -3.86 13.02 -0.70
C SER A 152 -2.64 13.33 -1.59
N ASP A 153 -1.51 13.68 -0.99
CA ASP A 153 -0.26 13.93 -1.72
C ASP A 153 0.25 12.66 -2.40
N LEU A 154 0.06 11.49 -1.76
CA LEU A 154 0.40 10.20 -2.34
C LEU A 154 -0.50 9.84 -3.53
N TYR A 155 -1.81 10.10 -3.44
CA TYR A 155 -2.71 9.90 -4.59
C TYR A 155 -2.36 10.81 -5.76
N ALA A 156 -2.05 12.08 -5.49
CA ALA A 156 -1.61 13.03 -6.52
C ALA A 156 -0.25 12.61 -7.10
N TYR A 157 0.67 12.12 -6.27
CA TYR A 157 1.99 11.67 -6.67
C TYR A 157 1.92 10.54 -7.69
N VAL A 158 1.10 9.50 -7.42
CA VAL A 158 0.96 8.36 -8.33
C VAL A 158 0.15 8.67 -9.58
N GLN A 159 -0.47 9.86 -9.73
CA GLN A 159 -1.09 10.24 -11.01
C GLN A 159 -0.06 10.40 -12.12
N ASN A 160 1.20 10.70 -11.78
CA ASN A 160 2.25 10.85 -12.78
C ASN A 160 2.97 9.52 -13.01
N ARG A 161 2.91 9.00 -14.25
CA ARG A 161 3.54 7.73 -14.63
C ARG A 161 5.03 7.67 -14.28
N SER A 162 5.76 8.78 -14.38
CA SER A 162 7.20 8.80 -14.08
C SER A 162 7.52 8.58 -12.61
N GLN A 163 6.52 8.66 -11.73
CA GLN A 163 6.60 8.46 -10.28
C GLN A 163 6.25 7.04 -9.84
N VAL A 164 5.87 6.18 -10.80
CA VAL A 164 5.56 4.77 -10.56
C VAL A 164 6.57 3.89 -11.30
N ARG A 165 7.04 2.82 -10.66
CA ARG A 165 7.87 1.78 -11.29
C ARG A 165 7.20 0.43 -11.18
N LEU A 166 7.48 -0.39 -12.18
CA LEU A 166 7.31 -1.82 -12.11
C LEU A 166 8.60 -2.41 -11.54
N LYS A 167 8.51 -3.17 -10.45
CA LYS A 167 9.63 -3.90 -9.85
C LYS A 167 9.40 -5.38 -10.14
N PHE A 168 10.01 -5.91 -11.19
CA PHE A 168 9.87 -7.30 -11.57
C PHE A 168 10.52 -8.20 -10.54
N ALA A 169 9.88 -9.32 -10.24
CA ALA A 169 10.35 -10.33 -9.32
C ALA A 169 10.49 -11.68 -10.03
N ALA A 170 11.60 -12.36 -9.78
CA ALA A 170 11.82 -13.75 -10.15
C ALA A 170 12.31 -14.54 -8.95
N ILE A 171 11.84 -15.78 -8.83
CA ILE A 171 12.26 -16.73 -7.79
C ILE A 171 13.10 -17.78 -8.48
N ASP A 172 14.37 -17.90 -8.10
CA ASP A 172 15.30 -18.80 -8.77
C ASP A 172 16.37 -19.33 -7.81
N ALA A 173 17.18 -20.29 -8.29
CA ALA A 173 18.31 -20.86 -7.59
C ALA A 173 19.27 -19.77 -7.13
N SER A 174 19.77 -19.91 -5.89
CA SER A 174 20.58 -18.87 -5.24
C SER A 174 21.95 -18.61 -5.89
N ASP A 175 22.38 -19.56 -6.73
CA ASP A 175 23.60 -19.58 -7.54
C ASP A 175 23.36 -19.29 -9.03
N ARG A 176 22.14 -18.88 -9.43
CA ARG A 176 21.85 -18.47 -10.80
C ARG A 176 22.84 -17.40 -11.27
N ALA A 177 23.56 -17.70 -12.36
CA ALA A 177 24.40 -16.75 -13.06
C ALA A 177 23.56 -15.94 -14.05
N PHE A 178 23.68 -14.62 -14.01
CA PHE A 178 23.03 -13.74 -14.98
C PHE A 178 24.05 -13.30 -16.02
N SER A 179 23.66 -13.38 -17.29
CA SER A 179 24.51 -12.98 -18.40
C SER A 179 23.66 -12.35 -19.51
N PRO A 180 24.27 -11.71 -20.52
CA PRO A 180 23.52 -11.27 -21.70
C PRO A 180 22.76 -12.41 -22.41
N ALA A 181 23.27 -13.65 -22.36
CA ALA A 181 22.62 -14.83 -22.93
C ALA A 181 21.48 -15.36 -22.03
N GLU A 182 21.58 -15.17 -20.72
CA GLU A 182 20.61 -15.60 -19.72
C GLU A 182 20.18 -14.43 -18.81
N PRO A 183 19.51 -13.40 -19.37
CA PRO A 183 19.21 -12.19 -18.62
C PRO A 183 18.08 -12.40 -17.62
N LEU A 184 18.05 -11.59 -16.56
CA LEU A 184 16.80 -11.31 -15.86
C LEU A 184 15.99 -10.30 -16.67
N ALA A 185 15.15 -10.81 -17.57
CA ALA A 185 14.28 -9.99 -18.41
C ALA A 185 12.81 -10.28 -18.13
N ALA A 186 11.99 -9.24 -18.24
CA ALA A 186 10.55 -9.33 -18.04
C ALA A 186 9.80 -8.89 -19.30
N ALA A 187 8.84 -9.71 -19.70
CA ALA A 187 7.86 -9.38 -20.72
C ALA A 187 6.95 -8.24 -20.25
N VAL A 188 6.47 -7.44 -21.20
CA VAL A 188 5.35 -6.52 -20.92
C VAL A 188 4.09 -7.35 -20.62
N PRO A 189 3.40 -7.12 -19.49
CA PRO A 189 2.14 -7.80 -19.20
C PRO A 189 1.10 -7.58 -20.30
N LYS A 190 0.32 -8.61 -20.63
CA LYS A 190 -0.65 -8.56 -21.74
C LYS A 190 -1.82 -7.62 -21.43
N THR A 191 -2.35 -7.73 -20.22
CA THR A 191 -3.52 -6.96 -19.78
C THR A 191 -3.27 -6.33 -18.40
N GLN A 192 -4.11 -5.34 -18.09
CA GLN A 192 -4.15 -4.69 -16.78
C GLN A 192 -4.45 -5.69 -15.66
N ASP A 193 -5.39 -6.61 -15.89
CA ASP A 193 -5.79 -7.60 -14.89
C ASP A 193 -4.72 -8.69 -14.68
N ASP A 194 -4.03 -9.11 -15.75
CA ASP A 194 -2.89 -10.03 -15.63
C ASP A 194 -1.77 -9.44 -14.78
N PHE A 195 -1.51 -8.14 -14.96
CA PHE A 195 -0.56 -7.41 -14.14
C PHE A 195 -1.04 -7.34 -12.69
N ASP A 196 -2.22 -6.78 -12.44
CA ASP A 196 -2.71 -6.50 -11.09
C ASP A 196 -2.90 -7.76 -10.24
N SER A 197 -3.32 -8.88 -10.86
CA SER A 197 -3.43 -10.19 -10.19
C SER A 197 -2.08 -10.82 -9.84
N SER A 198 -1.00 -10.33 -10.44
CA SER A 198 0.38 -10.80 -10.25
C SER A 198 1.23 -9.82 -9.43
N VAL A 199 0.60 -8.92 -8.67
CA VAL A 199 1.29 -8.00 -7.76
C VAL A 199 1.15 -8.49 -6.30
N PRO A 200 2.09 -9.29 -5.77
CA PRO A 200 2.01 -9.75 -4.37
C PRO A 200 2.33 -8.66 -3.35
N PHE A 201 3.11 -7.64 -3.73
CA PHE A 201 3.44 -6.54 -2.82
C PHE A 201 3.80 -5.26 -3.54
N SER A 202 3.84 -4.16 -2.80
CA SER A 202 4.16 -2.82 -3.28
C SER A 202 5.06 -2.10 -2.29
N SER A 203 5.93 -1.20 -2.77
CA SER A 203 6.82 -0.42 -1.91
C SER A 203 6.59 1.08 -2.07
N ILE A 204 6.59 1.81 -0.96
CA ILE A 204 6.70 3.27 -0.91
C ILE A 204 7.88 3.63 -0.03
N TYR A 205 8.69 4.58 -0.48
CA TYR A 205 9.77 5.14 0.35
C TYR A 205 9.38 6.51 0.86
N VAL A 206 9.67 6.77 2.12
CA VAL A 206 9.34 8.03 2.80
C VAL A 206 10.59 8.66 3.41
N LEU A 207 10.51 9.97 3.60
CA LEU A 207 11.49 10.78 4.33
C LEU A 207 10.79 11.39 5.54
N PRO A 208 11.53 11.74 6.60
CA PRO A 208 10.97 12.57 7.66
C PRO A 208 10.56 13.94 7.11
N ALA A 209 9.44 14.48 7.63
CA ALA A 209 8.96 15.79 7.22
C ALA A 209 9.93 16.91 7.65
N LYS A 210 10.58 16.75 8.81
CA LYS A 210 11.60 17.65 9.35
C LYS A 210 12.93 16.92 9.43
N SER A 211 14.00 17.56 8.96
CA SER A 211 15.34 17.05 9.19
C SER A 211 15.72 17.29 10.66
N THR A 212 16.15 16.24 11.35
CA THR A 212 16.74 16.34 12.69
C THR A 212 18.26 16.34 12.56
N LYS A 213 18.93 17.28 13.23
CA LYS A 213 20.38 17.23 13.40
C LYS A 213 20.71 16.01 14.24
N ALA A 214 21.50 15.10 13.67
CA ALA A 214 21.99 13.90 14.32
C ALA A 214 23.51 13.92 14.30
N SER A 215 24.11 13.64 15.44
CA SER A 215 25.56 13.74 15.68
C SER A 215 26.26 12.43 15.36
N THR A 216 25.65 11.30 15.70
CA THR A 216 26.22 9.97 15.47
C THR A 216 25.60 9.29 14.25
N GLU A 217 26.29 8.29 13.69
CA GLU A 217 25.79 7.52 12.55
C GLU A 217 24.52 6.74 12.89
N SER A 218 24.43 6.19 14.11
CA SER A 218 23.22 5.51 14.59
C SER A 218 22.05 6.49 14.76
N GLU A 219 22.30 7.70 15.26
CA GLU A 219 21.29 8.76 15.35
C GLU A 219 20.81 9.19 13.96
N LYS A 220 21.70 9.26 12.98
CA LYS A 220 21.35 9.58 11.59
C LYS A 220 20.44 8.52 10.98
N ALA A 221 20.73 7.24 11.23
CA ALA A 221 19.88 6.12 10.81
C ALA A 221 18.49 6.20 11.45
N ALA A 222 18.45 6.38 12.77
CA ALA A 222 17.21 6.49 13.52
C ALA A 222 16.39 7.72 13.09
N ALA A 223 17.06 8.86 12.88
CA ALA A 223 16.47 10.09 12.36
C ALA A 223 15.84 9.87 10.97
N SER A 224 16.57 9.21 10.06
CA SER A 224 16.05 8.84 8.74
C SER A 224 14.83 7.93 8.85
N ALA A 225 14.81 6.96 9.77
CA ALA A 225 13.68 6.06 10.00
C ALA A 225 12.44 6.73 10.61
N THR A 226 12.53 7.96 11.14
CA THR A 226 11.37 8.63 11.78
C THR A 226 10.19 8.86 10.84
N GLY A 227 10.42 8.97 9.53
CA GLY A 227 9.34 9.01 8.53
C GLY A 227 8.50 7.72 8.54
N VAL A 228 9.14 6.55 8.62
CA VAL A 228 8.45 5.25 8.74
C VAL A 228 7.68 5.15 10.05
N LEU A 229 8.27 5.63 11.16
CA LEU A 229 7.58 5.66 12.45
C LEU A 229 6.34 6.56 12.43
N ALA A 230 6.39 7.67 11.71
CA ALA A 230 5.23 8.56 11.53
C ALA A 230 4.13 7.90 10.69
N VAL A 231 4.49 7.23 9.59
CA VAL A 231 3.54 6.42 8.79
C VAL A 231 2.90 5.33 9.66
N HIS A 232 3.69 4.60 10.44
CA HIS A 232 3.21 3.55 11.35
C HIS A 232 2.14 4.09 12.32
N ARG A 233 2.42 5.19 13.03
CA ARG A 233 1.44 5.81 13.94
C ARG A 233 0.17 6.21 13.20
N ALA A 234 0.29 6.84 12.04
CA ALA A 234 -0.85 7.25 11.24
C ALA A 234 -1.71 6.06 10.78
N ILE A 235 -1.11 4.91 10.46
CA ILE A 235 -1.84 3.66 10.14
C ILE A 235 -2.57 3.14 11.36
N ILE A 236 -1.88 3.00 12.51
CA ILE A 236 -2.48 2.50 13.75
C ILE A 236 -3.65 3.39 14.19
N ASP A 237 -3.48 4.71 14.16
CA ASP A 237 -4.51 5.68 14.55
C ASP A 237 -5.71 5.66 13.58
N LEU A 238 -5.45 5.50 12.28
CA LEU A 238 -6.52 5.35 11.29
C LEU A 238 -7.30 4.05 11.51
N TYR A 239 -6.60 2.92 11.58
CA TYR A 239 -7.22 1.61 11.68
C TYR A 239 -7.96 1.43 13.00
N SER A 240 -7.44 1.95 14.11
CA SER A 240 -8.13 1.93 15.40
C SER A 240 -9.44 2.72 15.41
N ARG A 241 -9.60 3.69 14.50
CA ARG A 241 -10.84 4.48 14.37
C ARG A 241 -11.86 3.84 13.44
N ILE A 242 -11.41 3.19 12.36
CA ILE A 242 -12.31 2.76 11.28
C ILE A 242 -12.51 1.25 11.18
N LEU A 243 -11.67 0.45 11.86
CA LEU A 243 -11.67 -1.02 11.79
C LEU A 243 -11.88 -1.64 13.18
N ILE A 244 -12.22 -2.92 13.20
CA ILE A 244 -12.35 -3.70 14.44
C ILE A 244 -11.00 -4.32 14.78
N ARG A 245 -10.49 -4.06 15.97
CA ARG A 245 -9.30 -4.74 16.46
C ARG A 245 -9.60 -6.21 16.74
N LEU A 246 -8.73 -7.10 16.26
CA LEU A 246 -8.80 -8.54 16.51
C LEU A 246 -7.74 -8.94 17.53
N GLY A 247 -8.09 -9.80 18.49
CA GLY A 247 -7.16 -10.45 19.43
C GLY A 247 -6.26 -9.47 20.19
N GLU A 248 -6.71 -8.95 21.34
CA GLU A 248 -5.95 -7.91 22.05
C GLU A 248 -4.62 -8.38 22.68
N GLU A 249 -4.45 -9.68 22.99
CA GLU A 249 -3.34 -10.13 23.87
C GLU A 249 -2.33 -11.14 23.28
N THR A 250 -2.61 -11.83 22.18
CA THR A 250 -1.84 -13.04 21.81
C THR A 250 -0.79 -12.84 20.72
N ALA A 251 -0.87 -11.76 19.94
CA ALA A 251 0.09 -11.47 18.87
C ALA A 251 1.30 -10.70 19.42
N ARG A 252 2.42 -11.38 19.70
CA ARG A 252 3.58 -10.77 20.38
C ARG A 252 4.17 -9.56 19.64
N ASP A 253 4.18 -9.59 18.30
CA ASP A 253 4.89 -8.64 17.44
C ASP A 253 3.96 -7.86 16.47
N LYS A 254 2.68 -8.21 16.40
CA LYS A 254 1.72 -7.66 15.42
C LYS A 254 0.44 -7.17 16.07
N VAL A 255 -0.25 -6.24 15.40
CA VAL A 255 -1.62 -5.81 15.70
C VAL A 255 -2.50 -6.15 14.50
N PHE A 256 -3.67 -6.71 14.77
CA PHE A 256 -4.62 -7.10 13.74
C PHE A 256 -5.86 -6.21 13.79
N PHE A 257 -6.28 -5.75 12.62
CA PHE A 257 -7.53 -5.00 12.42
C PHE A 257 -8.36 -5.66 11.32
N ALA A 258 -9.68 -5.51 11.38
CA ALA A 258 -10.58 -6.12 10.42
C ALA A 258 -11.64 -5.15 9.88
N GLY A 259 -11.73 -5.12 8.55
CA GLY A 259 -12.90 -4.65 7.81
C GLY A 259 -13.88 -5.80 7.57
N GLN A 260 -15.18 -5.53 7.60
CA GLN A 260 -16.22 -6.55 7.53
C GLN A 260 -16.88 -6.61 6.16
N ARG A 261 -17.23 -7.82 5.71
CA ARG A 261 -18.13 -8.05 4.57
C ARG A 261 -19.35 -8.85 5.05
N ARG A 262 -20.54 -8.25 4.91
CA ARG A 262 -21.82 -8.87 5.28
C ARG A 262 -22.38 -9.68 4.12
N CYS A 263 -23.08 -10.78 4.43
CA CYS A 263 -23.79 -11.62 3.46
C CYS A 263 -25.30 -11.44 3.46
N SER A 264 -25.86 -10.86 4.51
CA SER A 264 -27.29 -10.71 4.69
C SER A 264 -27.59 -9.36 5.32
N ASP A 265 -28.86 -8.98 5.31
CA ASP A 265 -29.35 -7.79 6.00
C ASP A 265 -29.27 -7.94 7.53
N LYS A 266 -29.01 -9.16 8.03
CA LYS A 266 -28.76 -9.40 9.45
C LYS A 266 -27.40 -8.82 9.84
N PRO A 267 -27.36 -7.78 10.69
CA PRO A 267 -26.14 -7.05 11.00
C PRO A 267 -25.06 -7.88 11.73
N GLU A 268 -25.44 -9.02 12.29
CA GLU A 268 -24.59 -9.95 13.03
C GLU A 268 -23.90 -11.01 12.17
N GLU A 269 -24.35 -11.27 10.93
CA GLU A 269 -23.79 -12.32 10.08
C GLU A 269 -22.72 -11.80 9.11
N LEU A 270 -21.55 -12.45 9.12
CA LEU A 270 -20.41 -12.11 8.27
C LEU A 270 -20.06 -13.27 7.32
N CYS A 271 -19.83 -12.94 6.04
CA CYS A 271 -19.32 -13.89 5.05
C CYS A 271 -17.85 -13.68 4.68
N GLY A 272 -17.25 -12.60 5.14
CA GLY A 272 -15.84 -12.36 4.91
C GLY A 272 -15.27 -11.25 5.76
N LEU A 273 -13.95 -11.25 5.84
CA LEU A 273 -13.16 -10.26 6.55
C LEU A 273 -12.00 -9.82 5.67
N ARG A 274 -11.67 -8.53 5.74
CA ARG A 274 -10.38 -8.01 5.31
C ARG A 274 -9.54 -7.76 6.54
N VAL A 275 -8.52 -8.58 6.77
CA VAL A 275 -7.64 -8.46 7.94
C VAL A 275 -6.39 -7.70 7.55
N PHE A 276 -6.06 -6.67 8.33
CA PHE A 276 -4.83 -5.90 8.26
C PHE A 276 -3.92 -6.33 9.41
N GLU A 277 -2.71 -6.72 9.07
CA GLU A 277 -1.64 -7.09 9.97
C GLU A 277 -0.58 -5.99 9.92
N VAL A 278 -0.40 -5.31 11.05
CA VAL A 278 0.57 -4.22 11.21
C VAL A 278 1.61 -4.64 12.25
N GLN A 279 2.90 -4.50 11.94
CA GLN A 279 3.96 -4.72 12.94
C GLN A 279 3.83 -3.72 14.09
N LYS A 280 3.87 -4.19 15.34
CA LYS A 280 3.86 -3.32 16.54
C LYS A 280 5.05 -2.36 16.59
N LYS A 281 6.19 -2.83 16.07
CA LYS A 281 7.46 -2.10 16.04
C LYS A 281 8.04 -2.20 14.63
N PRO A 282 8.08 -1.10 13.86
CA PRO A 282 8.83 -1.06 12.61
C PRO A 282 10.30 -1.37 12.85
N PHE A 283 10.96 -1.96 11.84
CA PHE A 283 12.40 -2.18 11.89
C PHE A 283 13.14 -0.86 11.70
N VAL A 284 14.21 -0.68 12.47
CA VAL A 284 15.19 0.39 12.33
C VAL A 284 16.55 -0.26 12.23
N PHE A 285 17.31 0.07 11.19
CA PHE A 285 18.59 -0.57 10.88
C PHE A 285 19.75 0.36 11.26
N PRO A 286 20.33 0.22 12.48
CA PRO A 286 21.48 1.03 12.87
C PRO A 286 22.71 0.75 12.01
N ASN A 287 22.80 -0.45 11.42
CA ASN A 287 23.84 -0.90 10.51
C ASN A 287 23.50 -0.67 9.03
N TYR A 288 22.75 0.39 8.71
CA TYR A 288 22.25 0.67 7.36
C TYR A 288 23.32 0.64 6.26
N LYS A 289 24.59 0.92 6.57
CA LYS A 289 25.70 0.88 5.59
C LYS A 289 25.90 -0.51 4.98
N ASP A 290 25.49 -1.56 5.69
CA ASP A 290 25.51 -2.94 5.22
C ASP A 290 24.29 -3.27 4.34
N LEU A 291 23.34 -2.34 4.23
CA LEU A 291 22.08 -2.47 3.50
C LEU A 291 21.99 -1.42 2.37
N PRO A 292 22.92 -1.44 1.39
CA PRO A 292 22.93 -0.49 0.28
C PRO A 292 21.70 -0.69 -0.61
N MET A 293 21.17 0.43 -1.10
CA MET A 293 20.08 0.43 -2.07
C MET A 293 20.63 0.33 -3.50
N PRO A 294 20.05 -0.50 -4.37
CA PRO A 294 20.52 -0.70 -5.75
C PRO A 294 20.64 0.57 -6.59
N GLN A 295 19.76 1.54 -6.33
CA GLN A 295 19.68 2.78 -7.09
C GLN A 295 20.98 3.60 -6.98
N ASP A 296 21.63 3.57 -5.81
CA ASP A 296 22.94 4.18 -5.59
C ASP A 296 23.60 3.50 -4.37
N PRO A 297 24.22 2.32 -4.56
CA PRO A 297 24.67 1.48 -3.45
C PRO A 297 25.82 2.09 -2.65
N LYS A 298 26.41 3.20 -3.14
CA LYS A 298 27.47 3.93 -2.43
C LYS A 298 26.92 5.07 -1.57
N LYS A 299 25.66 5.49 -1.78
CA LYS A 299 25.14 6.71 -1.16
C LYS A 299 23.75 6.57 -0.55
N VAL A 300 22.98 5.56 -0.92
CA VAL A 300 21.61 5.36 -0.45
C VAL A 300 21.51 4.02 0.24
N PHE A 301 20.92 3.98 1.43
CA PHE A 301 20.94 2.81 2.32
C PHE A 301 19.62 2.64 3.06
N LEU A 302 19.13 1.42 3.22
CA LEU A 302 17.89 1.16 3.96
C LEU A 302 18.10 1.41 5.46
N SER A 303 17.32 2.33 6.04
CA SER A 303 17.43 2.75 7.44
C SER A 303 16.23 2.37 8.30
N GLY A 304 15.06 2.18 7.68
CA GLY A 304 13.85 1.76 8.37
C GLY A 304 12.86 1.07 7.45
N LEU A 305 12.04 0.20 8.03
CA LEU A 305 11.09 -0.63 7.30
C LEU A 305 9.84 -0.91 8.16
N LEU A 306 8.67 -0.67 7.59
CA LEU A 306 7.39 -1.11 8.10
C LEU A 306 6.75 -2.03 7.07
N LEU A 307 6.26 -3.18 7.54
CA LEU A 307 5.45 -4.09 6.73
C LEU A 307 3.99 -4.02 7.22
N VAL A 308 3.07 -3.79 6.28
CA VAL A 308 1.64 -3.88 6.51
C VAL A 308 1.06 -4.88 5.53
N LYS A 309 0.50 -5.97 6.05
CA LYS A 309 -0.11 -7.01 5.21
C LYS A 309 -1.63 -6.88 5.29
N VAL A 310 -2.27 -7.06 4.15
CA VAL A 310 -3.73 -7.24 4.07
C VAL A 310 -4.02 -8.64 3.58
N THR A 311 -5.07 -9.27 4.10
CA THR A 311 -5.56 -10.55 3.60
C THR A 311 -7.08 -10.56 3.64
N ASP A 312 -7.68 -10.85 2.49
CA ASP A 312 -9.11 -11.09 2.36
C ASP A 312 -9.40 -12.56 2.69
N TYR A 313 -10.40 -12.77 3.54
CA TYR A 313 -10.85 -14.06 4.00
C TYR A 313 -12.32 -14.28 3.65
N ALA A 314 -12.64 -15.48 3.14
CA ALA A 314 -14.01 -15.97 3.06
C ALA A 314 -14.33 -16.73 4.35
N ALA A 315 -15.54 -16.51 4.88
CA ALA A 315 -16.06 -17.34 5.95
C ALA A 315 -16.50 -18.70 5.38
N ARG A 316 -16.18 -19.80 6.07
CA ARG A 316 -16.64 -21.14 5.69
C ARG A 316 -18.15 -21.31 5.89
N ASN A 317 -18.68 -20.66 6.92
CA ASN A 317 -20.09 -20.51 7.24
C ASN A 317 -20.29 -19.07 7.78
N PRO A 318 -21.51 -18.51 7.78
CA PRO A 318 -21.76 -17.21 8.40
C PRO A 318 -21.25 -17.16 9.84
N VAL A 319 -20.44 -16.15 10.18
CA VAL A 319 -19.83 -15.97 11.50
C VAL A 319 -20.53 -14.85 12.27
N ASP A 320 -20.83 -15.07 13.56
CA ASP A 320 -21.35 -14.01 14.44
C ASP A 320 -20.28 -12.94 14.67
N ARG A 321 -20.58 -11.73 14.21
CA ARG A 321 -19.77 -10.53 14.36
C ARG A 321 -19.28 -10.28 15.79
N ARG A 322 -20.09 -10.62 16.81
CA ARG A 322 -19.75 -10.37 18.23
C ARG A 322 -18.53 -11.16 18.69
N ARG A 323 -18.17 -12.23 17.97
CA ARG A 323 -17.01 -13.07 18.29
C ARG A 323 -15.69 -12.54 17.72
N LEU A 324 -15.72 -11.56 16.81
CA LEU A 324 -14.51 -11.13 16.09
C LEU A 324 -13.38 -10.65 16.99
N SER A 325 -13.66 -9.87 18.03
CA SER A 325 -12.62 -9.34 18.92
C SER A 325 -11.84 -10.44 19.65
N ALA A 326 -12.47 -11.60 19.89
CA ALA A 326 -11.83 -12.77 20.50
C ALA A 326 -11.01 -13.60 19.50
N LEU A 327 -11.26 -13.47 18.19
CA LEU A 327 -10.57 -14.25 17.18
C LEU A 327 -9.16 -13.70 16.92
N VAL A 328 -8.21 -14.62 16.77
CA VAL A 328 -6.80 -14.32 16.55
C VAL A 328 -6.38 -14.86 15.18
N PRO A 329 -6.07 -14.01 14.19
CA PRO A 329 -5.55 -14.47 12.90
C PRO A 329 -4.34 -15.41 13.07
N GLY A 330 -4.35 -16.53 12.34
CA GLY A 330 -3.34 -17.58 12.46
C GLY A 330 -3.61 -18.63 13.55
N SER A 331 -4.62 -18.46 14.40
CA SER A 331 -5.04 -19.51 15.34
C SER A 331 -5.87 -20.60 14.67
N ALA A 332 -5.94 -21.78 15.29
CA ALA A 332 -6.79 -22.87 14.83
C ALA A 332 -8.28 -22.49 14.79
N GLU A 333 -8.75 -21.68 15.75
CA GLU A 333 -10.14 -21.18 15.78
C GLU A 333 -10.42 -20.23 14.62
N PHE A 334 -9.47 -19.36 14.26
CA PHE A 334 -9.63 -18.49 13.11
C PHE A 334 -9.64 -19.31 11.81
N ALA A 335 -8.71 -20.25 11.66
CA ALA A 335 -8.59 -21.11 10.47
C ALA A 335 -9.78 -22.07 10.27
N SER A 336 -10.47 -22.46 11.35
CA SER A 336 -11.69 -23.26 11.28
C SER A 336 -12.90 -22.45 10.79
N SER A 337 -12.84 -21.12 10.87
CA SER A 337 -13.93 -20.22 10.47
C SER A 337 -13.68 -19.54 9.12
N PHE A 338 -12.41 -19.32 8.75
CA PHE A 338 -12.03 -18.49 7.61
C PHE A 338 -11.00 -19.16 6.69
N ILE A 339 -11.08 -18.85 5.39
CA ILE A 339 -10.13 -19.28 4.35
C ILE A 339 -9.54 -18.03 3.69
N PRO A 340 -8.20 -17.90 3.58
CA PRO A 340 -7.59 -16.78 2.86
C PRO A 340 -7.88 -16.90 1.36
N ILE A 341 -8.32 -15.81 0.75
CA ILE A 341 -8.63 -15.71 -0.69
C ILE A 341 -7.49 -15.01 -1.43
N TRP A 342 -7.02 -13.90 -0.85
CA TRP A 342 -6.05 -13.02 -1.48
C TRP A 342 -5.28 -12.25 -0.42
N SER A 343 -4.01 -11.97 -0.68
CA SER A 343 -3.16 -11.19 0.22
C SER A 343 -2.30 -10.23 -0.58
N HIS A 344 -1.98 -9.09 0.03
CA HIS A 344 -1.00 -8.13 -0.48
C HIS A 344 -0.19 -7.58 0.68
N LEU A 345 1.07 -7.22 0.41
CA LEU A 345 1.92 -6.56 1.39
C LEU A 345 2.32 -5.16 0.92
N LEU A 346 2.21 -4.18 1.81
CA LEU A 346 2.75 -2.85 1.64
C LEU A 346 4.05 -2.72 2.44
N GLU A 347 5.13 -2.49 1.71
CA GLU A 347 6.45 -2.13 2.23
C GLU A 347 6.55 -0.61 2.32
N VAL A 348 6.76 -0.08 3.53
CA VAL A 348 7.08 1.34 3.73
C VAL A 348 8.53 1.44 4.19
N GLY A 349 9.40 1.89 3.30
CA GLY A 349 10.83 2.03 3.56
C GLY A 349 11.24 3.47 3.88
N SER A 350 12.32 3.63 4.64
CA SER A 350 13.11 4.87 4.66
C SER A 350 14.54 4.57 4.29
N VAL A 351 15.20 5.56 3.71
CA VAL A 351 16.60 5.47 3.35
C VAL A 351 17.41 6.59 3.96
N PHE A 352 18.63 6.26 4.35
CA PHE A 352 19.65 7.26 4.60
C PHE A 352 20.34 7.60 3.27
N ASP A 353 20.34 8.88 2.92
CA ASP A 353 20.82 9.37 1.63
C ASP A 353 21.98 10.36 1.81
N LEU A 354 23.20 9.88 1.57
CA LEU A 354 24.43 10.69 1.64
C LEU A 354 24.47 11.81 0.58
N ARG A 355 23.67 11.74 -0.49
CA ARG A 355 23.60 12.80 -1.51
C ARG A 355 22.98 14.07 -0.92
N SER A 356 22.04 13.91 0.00
CA SER A 356 21.33 15.00 0.66
C SER A 356 22.17 15.79 1.66
N LEU A 357 23.36 15.29 2.03
CA LEU A 357 24.28 15.94 2.97
C LEU A 357 25.27 16.92 2.32
N LYS A 358 25.30 16.99 0.98
CA LYS A 358 26.22 17.85 0.22
C LYS A 358 25.61 19.19 -0.21
N ASN A 359 24.35 19.41 0.14
CA ASN A 359 23.66 20.69 0.05
C ASN A 359 23.38 21.18 1.47
#